data_AF-A0A973IL88-F1
#
_entry.id   AF-A0A973IL88-F1
#
_cell.length_a   1.000
_cell.length_b   1.000
_cell.length_c   1.000
_cell.angle_alpha   90.00
_cell.angle_beta   90.00
_cell.angle_gamma   90.00
#
_symmetry.space_group_name_H-M   'P 1'
#
loop_
_entity.id
_entity.type
_entity.pdbx_description
1 polymer ?
#
loop_
_entity_poly.entity_id
_entity_poly.type
_entity_poly.pdbx_seq_one_letter_code
_entity_poly.pdbx_strand_id
1 'polypeptide(L)'
;MFGLKELKPEIKIEENSVECPVKDCSIKVERQRQVFKREQKYQCPIHKIYISPTTFEYETEQENLLWFDNSDKILYEEILKVKRESRIARDNSEDALTWNVMRFLDRQDFLVKFLTDLSQKRIKETELILWSYSPKEKSNWSLLNKARIEFGETITRGSEPDIIIKTDKVLYFLEAKLTAKNETKPSDLHNRKKYETGGKKLFQQIFKSDYETIAIKEERYELMRYWLLGSWMAKQLNTDFEFYILLMQSREPEIEAEFDKHIVEAPERKFSRLTWEKIYNFVRTLPNSAEKQKMTEYFENKTIGYNYDGKIIKAFNI
;
A
#
# COMPACT_ATOMS: atom_id res chain seq x y z
N MET A 1 0.28 -5.56 -18.70
CA MET A 1 1.17 -4.61 -18.00
C MET A 1 2.55 -4.67 -18.61
N PHE A 2 3.14 -3.52 -18.87
CA PHE A 2 4.52 -3.42 -19.31
C PHE A 2 5.44 -3.50 -18.08
N GLY A 3 6.42 -4.41 -18.11
CA GLY A 3 7.48 -4.51 -17.12
C GLY A 3 8.85 -4.71 -17.79
N LEU A 4 9.85 -5.21 -17.06
CA LEU A 4 11.23 -5.40 -17.56
C LEU A 4 11.33 -6.11 -18.91
N LYS A 5 10.46 -7.08 -19.18
CA LYS A 5 10.40 -7.85 -20.42
C LYS A 5 9.92 -7.00 -21.60
N GLU A 6 9.02 -6.05 -21.37
CA GLU A 6 8.39 -5.21 -22.40
C GLU A 6 9.00 -3.81 -22.51
N LEU A 7 9.70 -3.34 -21.46
CA LEU A 7 10.20 -1.98 -21.34
C LEU A 7 11.69 -1.87 -21.71
N LYS A 8 12.07 -0.72 -22.27
CA LYS A 8 13.46 -0.41 -22.62
C LYS A 8 14.30 -0.32 -21.34
N PRO A 9 15.53 -0.87 -21.33
CA PRO A 9 16.46 -0.69 -20.21
C PRO A 9 16.83 0.77 -19.96
N GLU A 10 16.86 1.57 -21.02
CA GLU A 10 17.16 3.00 -20.99
C GLU A 10 16.24 3.75 -21.96
N ILE A 11 15.76 4.93 -21.56
CA ILE A 11 14.97 5.84 -22.39
C ILE A 11 15.71 7.17 -22.58
N LYS A 12 15.54 7.77 -23.75
CA LYS A 12 16.07 9.12 -24.00
C LYS A 12 15.15 10.18 -23.40
N ILE A 13 15.71 10.98 -22.49
CA ILE A 13 15.06 12.14 -21.90
C ILE A 13 15.75 13.39 -22.45
N GLU A 14 15.04 14.16 -23.26
CA GLU A 14 15.55 15.40 -23.87
C GLU A 14 14.99 16.62 -23.13
N GLU A 15 15.40 17.82 -23.56
CA GLU A 15 14.91 19.07 -22.97
C GLU A 15 13.38 19.23 -23.10
N ASN A 16 12.85 18.87 -24.27
CA ASN A 16 11.44 19.07 -24.63
C ASN A 16 10.69 17.78 -24.96
N SER A 17 11.37 16.63 -24.99
CA SER A 17 10.75 15.35 -25.33
C SER A 17 11.17 14.22 -24.40
N VAL A 18 10.34 13.17 -24.33
CA VAL A 18 10.65 11.91 -23.67
C VAL A 18 10.27 10.77 -24.60
N GLU A 19 11.16 9.79 -24.71
CA GLU A 19 10.94 8.59 -25.49
C GLU A 19 9.89 7.66 -24.84
N CYS A 20 9.09 6.99 -25.68
CA CYS A 20 8.20 5.94 -25.21
C CYS A 20 9.01 4.79 -24.58
N PRO A 21 8.63 4.34 -23.37
CA PRO A 21 9.40 3.34 -22.64
C PRO A 21 9.21 1.90 -23.15
N VAL A 22 8.24 1.63 -24.01
CA VAL A 22 8.00 0.28 -24.55
C VAL A 22 9.05 -0.07 -25.62
N LYS A 23 9.58 -1.30 -25.58
CA LYS A 23 10.56 -1.81 -26.55
C LYS A 23 10.04 -1.65 -27.98
N ASP A 24 10.97 -1.44 -28.90
CA ASP A 24 10.71 -1.28 -30.35
C ASP A 24 9.81 -0.09 -30.73
N CYS A 25 9.38 0.74 -29.78
CA CYS A 25 8.64 1.97 -30.03
C CYS A 25 9.58 3.15 -30.27
N SER A 26 9.55 3.79 -31.44
CA SER A 26 10.37 4.97 -31.73
C SER A 26 9.71 6.31 -31.36
N ILE A 27 8.47 6.29 -30.85
CA ILE A 27 7.72 7.51 -30.54
C ILE A 27 8.40 8.30 -29.42
N LYS A 28 8.45 9.62 -29.60
CA LYS A 28 8.73 10.61 -28.54
C LYS A 28 7.49 11.49 -28.33
N VAL A 29 7.24 11.86 -27.09
CA VAL A 29 6.14 12.76 -26.70
C VAL A 29 6.70 14.00 -26.02
N GLU A 30 5.88 15.04 -25.83
CA GLU A 30 6.31 16.22 -25.08
C GLU A 30 6.73 15.85 -23.66
N ARG A 31 7.76 16.51 -23.15
CA ARG A 31 8.24 16.26 -21.79
C ARG A 31 7.33 16.92 -20.75
N GLN A 32 6.75 16.09 -19.88
CA GLN A 32 6.05 16.56 -18.69
C GLN A 32 7.01 17.20 -17.67
N ARG A 33 6.56 18.27 -17.02
CA ARG A 33 7.31 18.99 -15.98
C ARG A 33 6.45 19.13 -14.72
N GLN A 34 7.06 18.92 -13.55
CA GLN A 34 6.48 19.06 -12.20
C GLN A 34 5.32 18.10 -11.87
N VAL A 35 4.20 18.17 -12.58
CA VAL A 35 2.97 17.43 -12.28
C VAL A 35 2.64 16.51 -13.45
N PHE A 36 2.27 15.27 -13.13
CA PHE A 36 1.80 14.31 -14.12
C PHE A 36 0.39 14.69 -14.61
N LYS A 37 0.21 14.77 -15.93
CA LYS A 37 -1.03 15.13 -16.61
C LYS A 37 -1.33 14.15 -17.72
N ARG A 38 -2.63 13.87 -17.91
CA ARG A 38 -3.15 12.99 -18.95
C ARG A 38 -3.63 13.79 -20.16
N GLU A 39 -2.70 14.43 -20.86
CA GLU A 39 -2.98 15.20 -22.08
C GLU A 39 -2.47 14.46 -23.32
N GLN A 40 -3.13 14.64 -24.47
CA GLN A 40 -2.82 13.92 -25.71
C GLN A 40 -1.35 14.07 -26.15
N LYS A 41 -0.76 15.25 -25.93
CA LYS A 41 0.63 15.55 -26.26
C LYS A 41 1.67 14.78 -25.43
N TYR A 42 1.25 14.19 -24.32
CA TYR A 42 2.06 13.30 -23.48
C TYR A 42 1.76 11.81 -23.72
N GLN A 43 0.81 11.48 -24.60
CA GLN A 43 0.38 10.10 -24.84
C GLN A 43 1.12 9.49 -26.04
N CYS A 44 1.63 8.27 -25.88
CA CYS A 44 2.08 7.49 -27.03
C CYS A 44 0.86 7.05 -27.85
N PRO A 45 0.76 7.38 -29.16
CA PRO A 45 -0.42 7.04 -29.95
C PRO A 45 -0.53 5.53 -30.24
N ILE A 46 0.57 4.78 -30.11
CA ILE A 46 0.65 3.33 -30.32
C ILE A 46 0.24 2.58 -29.05
N HIS A 47 0.95 2.84 -27.94
CA HIS A 47 0.79 2.09 -26.69
C HIS A 47 -0.26 2.69 -25.74
N LYS A 48 -0.84 3.84 -26.08
CA LYS A 48 -1.88 4.55 -25.33
C LYS A 48 -1.53 4.95 -23.89
N ILE A 49 -0.28 4.79 -23.48
CA ILE A 49 0.23 5.27 -22.18
C ILE A 49 0.59 6.76 -22.21
N TYR A 50 0.36 7.45 -21.08
CA TYR A 50 0.83 8.81 -20.84
C TYR A 50 2.22 8.75 -20.22
N ILE A 51 3.19 9.49 -20.76
CA ILE A 51 4.60 9.33 -20.41
C ILE A 51 5.14 10.55 -19.69
N SER A 52 5.90 10.30 -18.62
CA SER A 52 6.75 11.28 -17.96
C SER A 52 8.21 10.79 -17.96
N PRO A 53 9.19 11.63 -17.60
CA PRO A 53 10.59 11.20 -17.57
C PRO A 53 10.89 10.00 -16.65
N THR A 54 10.12 9.82 -15.57
CA THR A 54 10.42 8.82 -14.53
C THR A 54 9.38 7.71 -14.40
N THR A 55 8.22 7.83 -15.05
CA THR A 55 7.13 6.84 -14.98
C THR A 55 6.14 7.04 -16.14
N PHE A 56 5.16 6.15 -16.26
CA PHE A 56 4.03 6.30 -17.17
C PHE A 56 2.72 5.90 -16.48
N GLU A 57 1.60 6.37 -17.03
CA GLU A 57 0.25 5.95 -16.65
C GLU A 57 -0.40 5.20 -17.81
N TYR A 58 -1.08 4.10 -17.51
CA TYR A 58 -1.93 3.41 -18.47
C TYR A 58 -3.15 4.26 -18.86
N GLU A 59 -3.78 3.93 -19.99
CA GLU A 59 -4.99 4.64 -20.44
C GLU A 59 -6.15 4.39 -19.48
N THR A 60 -6.23 3.19 -18.92
CA THR A 60 -7.25 2.77 -17.98
C THR A 60 -6.64 2.11 -16.76
N GLU A 61 -7.30 2.25 -15.61
CA GLU A 61 -6.85 1.67 -14.33
C GLU A 61 -6.68 0.15 -14.41
N GLN A 62 -7.61 -0.53 -15.08
CA GLN A 62 -7.63 -1.98 -15.28
C GLN A 62 -6.37 -2.54 -15.97
N GLU A 63 -5.68 -1.75 -16.79
CA GLU A 63 -4.47 -2.21 -17.48
C GLU A 63 -3.30 -2.42 -16.53
N ASN A 64 -3.36 -1.86 -15.31
CA ASN A 64 -2.39 -2.08 -14.24
C ASN A 64 -2.85 -3.12 -13.20
N LEU A 65 -3.94 -3.83 -13.47
CA LEU A 65 -4.49 -4.85 -12.58
C LEU A 65 -4.39 -6.23 -13.23
N LEU A 66 -3.81 -7.18 -12.50
CA LEU A 66 -3.67 -8.57 -12.96
C LEU A 66 -5.03 -9.26 -13.06
N TRP A 67 -5.95 -8.96 -12.15
CA TRP A 67 -7.31 -9.48 -12.16
C TRP A 67 -8.30 -8.32 -12.25
N PHE A 68 -9.20 -8.45 -13.22
CA PHE A 68 -10.26 -7.49 -13.49
C PHE A 68 -11.46 -8.20 -14.16
N ASP A 69 -11.76 -9.42 -13.71
CA ASP A 69 -12.98 -10.12 -14.10
C ASP A 69 -14.22 -9.43 -13.48
N ASN A 70 -15.44 -9.89 -13.82
CA ASN A 70 -16.67 -9.25 -13.35
C ASN A 70 -16.73 -9.09 -11.82
N SER A 71 -16.21 -10.05 -11.05
CA SER A 71 -16.23 -9.99 -9.60
C SER A 71 -15.27 -8.95 -9.05
N ASP A 72 -14.05 -8.90 -9.60
CA ASP A 72 -13.03 -7.91 -9.22
C ASP A 72 -13.40 -6.50 -9.67
N LYS A 73 -14.01 -6.37 -10.85
CA LYS A 73 -14.52 -5.08 -11.34
C LYS A 73 -15.58 -4.51 -10.40
N ILE A 74 -16.58 -5.31 -10.02
CA ILE A 74 -17.62 -4.87 -9.08
C ILE A 74 -16.99 -4.46 -7.74
N LEU A 75 -16.11 -5.30 -7.19
CA LEU A 75 -15.43 -4.99 -5.93
C LEU A 75 -14.62 -3.69 -6.03
N TYR A 76 -13.88 -3.50 -7.11
CA TYR A 76 -13.07 -2.32 -7.35
C TYR A 76 -13.94 -1.06 -7.46
N GLU A 77 -15.05 -1.12 -8.21
CA GLU A 77 -16.02 -0.02 -8.32
C GLU A 77 -16.63 0.36 -6.98
N GLU A 78 -16.92 -0.60 -6.09
CA GLU A 78 -17.41 -0.32 -4.74
C GLU A 78 -16.33 0.32 -3.84
N ILE A 79 -15.09 -0.13 -3.96
CA ILE A 79 -13.94 0.47 -3.25
C ILE A 79 -13.73 1.93 -3.66
N LEU A 80 -13.83 2.24 -4.96
CA LEU A 80 -13.66 3.60 -5.45
C LEU A 80 -14.71 4.59 -4.91
N LYS A 81 -15.86 4.11 -4.44
CA LYS A 81 -16.86 4.96 -3.77
C LYS A 81 -16.42 5.44 -2.39
N VAL A 82 -15.47 4.74 -1.76
CA VAL A 82 -15.00 5.06 -0.40
C VAL A 82 -13.55 5.53 -0.33
N LYS A 83 -12.70 5.07 -1.27
CA LYS A 83 -11.28 5.46 -1.38
C LYS A 83 -11.16 6.93 -1.78
N ARG A 84 -10.21 7.64 -1.18
CA ARG A 84 -10.10 9.10 -1.36
C ARG A 84 -9.40 9.53 -2.62
N GLU A 85 -8.29 8.90 -2.92
CA GLU A 85 -7.54 9.11 -4.15
C GLU A 85 -7.10 7.76 -4.68
N SER A 86 -7.15 7.60 -5.99
CA SER A 86 -6.61 6.43 -6.70
C SER A 86 -5.61 6.94 -7.73
N ARG A 87 -4.40 6.40 -7.67
CA ARG A 87 -3.40 6.56 -8.72
C ARG A 87 -3.02 5.20 -9.28
N ILE A 88 -3.98 4.29 -9.32
CA ILE A 88 -3.73 2.88 -9.64
C ILE A 88 -3.21 2.68 -11.07
N ALA A 89 -3.52 3.59 -11.99
CA ALA A 89 -3.06 3.53 -13.37
C ALA A 89 -1.55 3.83 -13.56
N ARG A 90 -0.83 4.32 -12.53
CA ARG A 90 0.63 4.56 -12.64
C ARG A 90 1.38 3.24 -12.62
N ASP A 91 2.40 3.08 -13.47
CA ASP A 91 3.26 1.89 -13.41
C ASP A 91 3.78 1.68 -11.99
N ASN A 92 4.38 2.69 -11.39
CA ASN A 92 4.89 2.64 -10.02
C ASN A 92 3.82 2.82 -8.93
N SER A 93 2.56 2.46 -9.21
CA SER A 93 1.47 2.56 -8.24
C SER A 93 1.59 1.52 -7.13
N GLU A 94 1.66 2.02 -5.91
CA GLU A 94 1.55 1.24 -4.68
C GLU A 94 0.16 0.61 -4.52
N ASP A 95 -0.90 1.38 -4.84
CA ASP A 95 -2.27 0.86 -4.82
C ASP A 95 -2.43 -0.35 -5.74
N ALA A 96 -1.82 -0.31 -6.93
CA ALA A 96 -1.91 -1.39 -7.91
C ALA A 96 -1.14 -2.63 -7.43
N LEU A 97 0.04 -2.42 -6.83
CA LEU A 97 0.81 -3.50 -6.21
C LEU A 97 0.03 -4.15 -5.06
N THR A 98 -0.53 -3.34 -4.15
CA THR A 98 -1.39 -3.79 -3.06
C THR A 98 -2.58 -4.58 -3.58
N TRP A 99 -3.31 -4.05 -4.58
CA TRP A 99 -4.42 -4.77 -5.21
C TRP A 99 -3.97 -6.12 -5.75
N ASN A 100 -2.98 -6.13 -6.64
CA ASN A 100 -2.52 -7.33 -7.31
C ASN A 100 -2.09 -8.40 -6.28
N VAL A 101 -1.27 -8.04 -5.31
CA VAL A 101 -0.77 -9.00 -4.32
C VAL A 101 -1.88 -9.52 -3.41
N MET A 102 -2.70 -8.63 -2.85
CA MET A 102 -3.70 -9.02 -1.85
C MET A 102 -4.91 -9.72 -2.48
N ARG A 103 -5.33 -9.30 -3.69
CA ARG A 103 -6.38 -10.00 -4.43
C ARG A 103 -5.96 -11.40 -4.82
N PHE A 104 -4.72 -11.63 -5.22
CA PHE A 104 -4.22 -12.98 -5.45
C PHE A 104 -4.35 -13.87 -4.22
N LEU A 105 -3.86 -13.39 -3.06
CA LEU A 105 -3.91 -14.16 -1.83
C LEU A 105 -5.36 -14.48 -1.39
N ASP A 106 -6.27 -13.52 -1.58
CA ASP A 106 -7.69 -13.70 -1.22
C ASP A 106 -8.41 -14.64 -2.22
N ARG A 107 -8.28 -14.40 -3.53
CA ARG A 107 -8.92 -15.21 -4.59
C ARG A 107 -8.49 -16.67 -4.58
N GLN A 108 -7.32 -16.97 -4.03
CA GLN A 108 -6.75 -18.31 -4.01
C GLN A 108 -6.79 -18.93 -2.61
N ASP A 109 -7.55 -18.35 -1.67
CA ASP A 109 -7.71 -18.82 -0.30
C ASP A 109 -6.37 -18.98 0.46
N PHE A 110 -5.35 -18.20 0.10
CA PHE A 110 -4.02 -18.26 0.71
C PHE A 110 -3.82 -17.27 1.86
N LEU A 111 -4.73 -16.33 2.10
CA LEU A 111 -4.64 -15.39 3.22
C LEU A 111 -4.52 -16.10 4.58
N VAL A 112 -5.36 -17.10 4.85
CA VAL A 112 -5.33 -17.85 6.11
C VAL A 112 -3.95 -18.48 6.34
N LYS A 113 -3.39 -19.12 5.31
CA LYS A 113 -2.07 -19.74 5.38
C LYS A 113 -0.98 -18.68 5.59
N PHE A 114 -0.99 -17.62 4.79
CA PHE A 114 -0.02 -16.53 4.89
C PHE A 114 0.00 -15.90 6.28
N LEU A 115 -1.16 -15.61 6.86
CA LEU A 115 -1.27 -14.97 8.18
C LEU A 115 -0.92 -15.92 9.32
N THR A 116 -1.22 -17.21 9.15
CA THR A 116 -0.79 -18.25 10.10
C THR A 116 0.74 -18.32 10.16
N ASP A 117 1.41 -18.31 9.00
CA ASP A 117 2.87 -18.31 8.93
C ASP A 117 3.46 -16.98 9.43
N LEU A 118 2.79 -15.84 9.16
CA LEU A 118 3.25 -14.53 9.57
C LEU A 118 3.21 -14.33 11.10
N SER A 119 2.10 -14.70 11.73
CA SER A 119 1.84 -14.44 13.16
C SER A 119 2.12 -15.63 14.08
N GLN A 120 2.38 -16.81 13.51
CA GLN A 120 2.50 -18.08 14.25
C GLN A 120 1.24 -18.42 15.07
N LYS A 121 0.07 -17.96 14.61
CA LYS A 121 -1.24 -18.21 15.23
C LYS A 121 -2.13 -18.95 14.25
N ARG A 122 -2.90 -19.92 14.74
CA ARG A 122 -3.85 -20.65 13.90
C ARG A 122 -5.05 -19.77 13.56
N ILE A 123 -5.04 -19.22 12.34
CA ILE A 123 -6.15 -18.44 11.78
C ILE A 123 -7.18 -19.38 11.17
N LYS A 124 -8.48 -19.09 11.35
CA LYS A 124 -9.58 -19.88 10.76
C LYS A 124 -10.35 -19.14 9.69
N GLU A 125 -10.56 -17.84 9.89
CA GLU A 125 -11.32 -17.00 8.98
C GLU A 125 -10.62 -15.68 8.76
N THR A 126 -10.81 -15.12 7.57
CA THR A 126 -10.26 -13.84 7.17
C THR A 126 -11.33 -12.99 6.51
N GLU A 127 -11.17 -11.68 6.65
CA GLU A 127 -11.85 -10.69 5.84
C GLU A 127 -10.81 -9.66 5.41
N LEU A 128 -10.54 -9.59 4.10
CA LEU A 128 -9.69 -8.57 3.50
C LEU A 128 -10.50 -7.28 3.30
N ILE A 129 -10.04 -6.21 3.93
CA ILE A 129 -10.61 -4.87 3.87
C ILE A 129 -9.54 -3.98 3.22
N LEU A 130 -9.80 -3.48 2.02
CA LEU A 130 -8.86 -2.63 1.27
C LEU A 130 -9.34 -1.18 1.30
N TRP A 131 -8.44 -0.25 1.67
CA TRP A 131 -8.72 1.19 1.74
C TRP A 131 -10.02 1.52 2.45
N SER A 132 -10.22 0.93 3.64
CA SER A 132 -11.43 1.05 4.47
C SER A 132 -12.69 0.33 3.99
N TYR A 133 -12.76 -0.22 2.78
CA TYR A 133 -13.95 -0.92 2.30
C TYR A 133 -14.06 -2.34 2.86
N SER A 134 -15.16 -2.65 3.55
CA SER A 134 -15.47 -4.01 4.00
C SER A 134 -16.44 -4.68 3.02
N PRO A 135 -16.04 -5.80 2.36
CA PRO A 135 -16.95 -6.57 1.53
C PRO A 135 -18.15 -7.15 2.30
N LYS A 136 -17.97 -7.48 3.60
CA LYS A 136 -19.05 -8.00 4.43
C LYS A 136 -20.08 -6.92 4.78
N GLU A 137 -19.64 -5.71 5.10
CA GLU A 137 -20.55 -4.59 5.39
C GLU A 137 -21.04 -3.85 4.14
N LYS A 138 -20.37 -4.06 2.99
CA LYS A 138 -20.60 -3.36 1.71
C LYS A 138 -20.50 -1.84 1.84
N SER A 139 -19.60 -1.37 2.71
CA SER A 139 -19.38 0.05 2.99
C SER A 139 -17.99 0.28 3.57
N ASN A 140 -17.69 1.54 3.89
CA ASN A 140 -16.62 1.84 4.85
C ASN A 140 -16.81 1.00 6.11
N TRP A 141 -15.73 0.38 6.60
CA TRP A 141 -15.78 -0.49 7.76
C TRP A 141 -16.19 0.30 9.01
N SER A 142 -17.31 -0.10 9.59
CA SER A 142 -17.99 0.61 10.68
C SER A 142 -17.09 0.78 11.92
N LEU A 143 -16.28 -0.22 12.25
CA LEU A 143 -15.39 -0.16 13.40
C LEU A 143 -14.25 0.85 13.19
N LEU A 144 -13.69 0.95 11.98
CA LEU A 144 -12.70 1.97 11.66
C LEU A 144 -13.32 3.37 11.77
N ASN A 145 -14.56 3.56 11.30
CA ASN A 145 -15.26 4.83 11.47
C ASN A 145 -15.49 5.21 12.94
N LYS A 146 -15.81 4.22 13.80
CA LYS A 146 -15.91 4.45 15.25
C LYS A 146 -14.56 4.87 15.84
N ALA A 147 -13.47 4.21 15.45
CA ALA A 147 -12.13 4.57 15.90
C ALA A 147 -11.73 5.99 15.46
N ARG A 148 -12.01 6.35 14.19
CA ARG A 148 -11.82 7.71 13.66
C ARG A 148 -12.54 8.75 14.53
N ILE A 149 -13.83 8.53 14.83
CA ILE A 149 -14.62 9.43 15.68
C ILE A 149 -14.06 9.52 17.10
N GLU A 150 -13.71 8.38 17.71
CA GLU A 150 -13.17 8.30 19.07
C GLU A 150 -11.93 9.20 19.24
N PHE A 151 -11.05 9.18 18.24
CA PHE A 151 -9.82 9.98 18.23
C PHE A 151 -9.95 11.34 17.55
N GLY A 152 -11.18 11.79 17.28
CA GLY A 152 -11.47 13.13 16.79
C GLY A 152 -11.12 13.34 15.31
N GLU A 153 -10.95 12.27 14.55
CA GLU A 153 -10.85 12.32 13.09
C GLU A 153 -12.23 12.44 12.44
N THR A 154 -12.28 13.03 11.25
CA THR A 154 -13.48 13.00 10.42
C THR A 154 -13.49 11.72 9.59
N ILE A 155 -14.65 11.14 9.33
CA ILE A 155 -14.76 9.91 8.52
C ILE A 155 -14.20 10.14 7.10
N THR A 156 -14.52 11.30 6.50
CA THR A 156 -14.14 11.64 5.13
C THR A 156 -12.67 12.01 4.95
N ARG A 157 -11.94 12.35 6.03
CA ARG A 157 -10.51 12.75 5.98
C ARG A 157 -9.63 12.11 7.06
N GLY A 158 -10.10 11.06 7.72
CA GLY A 158 -9.37 10.31 8.76
C GLY A 158 -8.28 9.35 8.26
N SER A 159 -7.87 8.41 9.06
CA SER A 159 -6.86 7.39 8.75
C SER A 159 -7.40 6.32 7.81
N GLU A 160 -6.73 6.01 6.71
CA GLU A 160 -7.12 5.00 5.70
C GLU A 160 -5.96 4.03 5.51
N PRO A 161 -5.82 2.99 6.36
CA PRO A 161 -4.81 1.97 6.12
C PRO A 161 -5.05 1.31 4.78
N ASP A 162 -3.98 1.00 4.04
CA ASP A 162 -4.10 0.35 2.74
C ASP A 162 -4.79 -1.01 2.84
N ILE A 163 -4.38 -1.79 3.84
CA ILE A 163 -4.83 -3.15 4.06
C ILE A 163 -5.20 -3.32 5.52
N ILE A 164 -6.41 -3.80 5.74
CA ILE A 164 -6.85 -4.34 7.02
C ILE A 164 -7.25 -5.79 6.79
N ILE A 165 -6.79 -6.70 7.65
CA ILE A 165 -7.28 -8.08 7.63
C ILE A 165 -7.84 -8.43 9.00
N LYS A 166 -9.15 -8.67 9.05
CA LYS A 166 -9.85 -9.09 10.26
C LYS A 166 -9.89 -10.61 10.31
N THR A 167 -9.53 -11.19 11.45
CA THR A 167 -9.57 -12.63 11.70
C THR A 167 -10.23 -12.96 13.04
N ASP A 168 -10.27 -14.24 13.41
CA ASP A 168 -10.73 -14.71 14.71
C ASP A 168 -9.69 -14.56 15.84
N LYS A 169 -8.44 -14.19 15.51
CA LYS A 169 -7.31 -14.14 16.48
C LYS A 169 -6.53 -12.84 16.48
N VAL A 170 -6.39 -12.22 15.31
CA VAL A 170 -5.57 -11.02 15.11
C VAL A 170 -6.27 -10.05 14.16
N LEU A 171 -6.21 -8.77 14.50
CA LEU A 171 -6.47 -7.67 13.58
C LEU A 171 -5.14 -7.22 12.97
N TYR A 172 -4.99 -7.36 11.67
CA TYR A 172 -3.79 -6.92 10.95
C TYR A 172 -4.04 -5.57 10.29
N PHE A 173 -3.15 -4.61 10.54
CA PHE A 173 -3.01 -3.42 9.69
C PHE A 173 -1.72 -3.56 8.89
N LEU A 174 -1.77 -3.33 7.58
CA LEU A 174 -0.57 -3.22 6.77
C LEU A 174 -0.64 -1.87 6.03
N GLU A 175 0.41 -1.07 6.18
CA GLU A 175 0.62 0.14 5.40
C GLU A 175 1.66 -0.16 4.34
N ALA A 176 1.27 -0.10 3.07
CA ALA A 176 2.17 -0.35 1.96
C ALA A 176 2.99 0.91 1.68
N LYS A 177 4.29 0.73 1.40
CA LYS A 177 5.12 1.77 0.80
C LYS A 177 5.95 1.16 -0.33
N LEU A 178 5.76 1.64 -1.56
CA LEU A 178 6.56 1.25 -2.71
C LEU A 178 7.71 2.24 -2.92
N THR A 179 7.38 3.50 -3.19
CA THR A 179 8.38 4.56 -3.41
C THR A 179 8.33 5.68 -2.38
N ALA A 180 7.29 5.77 -1.58
CA ALA A 180 7.17 6.74 -0.50
C ALA A 180 8.06 6.37 0.70
N LYS A 181 8.29 7.35 1.58
CA LYS A 181 8.90 7.16 2.90
C LYS A 181 7.81 7.15 3.97
N ASN A 182 8.13 6.67 5.17
CA ASN A 182 7.24 6.73 6.34
C ASN A 182 7.35 8.04 7.16
N GLU A 183 8.15 9.00 6.70
CA GLU A 183 8.27 10.35 7.25
C GLU A 183 7.02 11.19 6.91
N THR A 184 6.11 11.35 7.87
CA THR A 184 4.83 12.06 7.76
C THR A 184 4.59 13.01 8.93
N LYS A 185 4.06 14.20 8.64
CA LYS A 185 3.59 15.20 9.61
C LYS A 185 2.10 15.45 9.44
N PRO A 186 1.38 15.89 10.48
CA PRO A 186 0.04 16.41 10.31
C PRO A 186 0.06 17.68 9.44
N SER A 187 -0.97 17.86 8.62
CA SER A 187 -1.13 19.06 7.79
C SER A 187 -1.31 20.34 8.62
N ASP A 188 -1.83 20.20 9.84
CA ASP A 188 -1.97 21.28 10.83
C ASP A 188 -1.30 20.82 12.13
N LEU A 189 -0.19 21.48 12.48
CA LEU A 189 0.61 21.15 13.66
C LEU A 189 -0.12 21.45 14.98
N HIS A 190 -1.11 22.35 14.96
CA HIS A 190 -1.86 22.75 16.15
C HIS A 190 -3.09 21.88 16.39
N ASN A 191 -3.62 21.24 15.34
CA ASN A 191 -4.76 20.33 15.47
C ASN A 191 -4.31 18.90 15.80
N ARG A 192 -4.14 18.62 17.09
CA ARG A 192 -3.81 17.28 17.62
C ARG A 192 -5.02 16.33 17.71
N LYS A 193 -6.20 16.76 17.26
CA LYS A 193 -7.47 16.01 17.41
C LYS A 193 -7.65 15.51 18.85
N LYS A 194 -8.20 14.30 19.05
CA LYS A 194 -8.34 13.66 20.37
C LYS A 194 -7.39 12.48 20.55
N TYR A 195 -6.22 12.46 19.89
CA TYR A 195 -5.33 11.30 19.99
C TYR A 195 -4.86 11.03 21.43
N GLU A 196 -4.49 12.07 22.18
CA GLU A 196 -3.97 11.94 23.56
C GLU A 196 -5.08 11.75 24.62
N THR A 197 -6.33 12.06 24.29
CA THR A 197 -7.45 12.09 25.25
C THR A 197 -8.53 11.03 24.98
N GLY A 198 -8.68 10.61 23.72
CA GLY A 198 -9.59 9.56 23.28
C GLY A 198 -9.17 8.17 23.78
N GLY A 199 -10.07 7.19 23.61
CA GLY A 199 -9.86 5.81 23.99
C GLY A 199 -9.70 5.61 25.49
N LYS A 200 -10.28 6.49 26.31
CA LYS A 200 -9.98 6.60 27.76
C LYS A 200 -8.48 6.78 28.02
N LYS A 201 -7.86 7.77 27.37
CA LYS A 201 -6.41 8.04 27.50
C LYS A 201 -5.58 6.82 27.11
N LEU A 202 -5.93 6.20 25.97
CA LEU A 202 -5.21 5.01 25.47
C LEU A 202 -3.77 5.35 25.07
N PHE A 203 -3.55 6.56 24.55
CA PHE A 203 -2.24 7.02 24.09
C PHE A 203 -1.15 6.83 25.15
N GLN A 204 -1.39 7.28 26.39
CA GLN A 204 -0.43 7.16 27.49
C GLN A 204 -0.15 5.71 27.92
N GLN A 205 -0.98 4.76 27.51
CA GLN A 205 -0.83 3.34 27.83
C GLN A 205 0.01 2.59 26.79
N ILE A 206 0.07 3.10 25.55
CA ILE A 206 0.61 2.37 24.40
C ILE A 206 1.80 3.07 23.74
N PHE A 207 2.13 4.28 24.20
CA PHE A 207 3.29 5.05 23.75
C PHE A 207 4.20 5.43 24.93
N LYS A 208 5.50 5.31 24.71
CA LYS A 208 6.60 5.77 25.60
C LYS A 208 6.88 7.26 25.42
N SER A 209 6.61 7.81 24.23
CA SER A 209 6.86 9.21 23.87
C SER A 209 5.57 9.99 23.69
N ASP A 210 5.64 11.32 23.84
CA ASP A 210 4.51 12.22 23.62
C ASP A 210 4.19 12.42 22.12
N TYR A 211 3.01 12.97 21.83
CA TYR A 211 2.57 13.28 20.47
C TYR A 211 3.58 14.15 19.71
N GLU A 212 4.11 15.18 20.36
CA GLU A 212 5.02 16.14 19.73
C GLU A 212 6.28 15.47 19.22
N THR A 213 6.84 14.58 20.03
CA THR A 213 8.04 13.81 19.69
C THR A 213 7.77 12.89 18.51
N ILE A 214 6.74 12.05 18.59
CA ILE A 214 6.46 11.03 17.57
C ILE A 214 6.00 11.68 16.26
N ALA A 215 4.98 12.53 16.31
CA ALA A 215 4.31 13.03 15.11
C ALA A 215 5.05 14.20 14.44
N ILE A 216 5.71 15.06 15.22
CA ILE A 216 6.27 16.32 14.70
C ILE A 216 7.79 16.25 14.58
N LYS A 217 8.50 15.92 15.67
CA LYS A 217 9.97 15.89 15.66
C LYS A 217 10.52 14.72 14.85
N GLU A 218 9.89 13.56 15.00
CA GLU A 218 10.31 12.31 14.35
C GLU A 218 9.50 11.97 13.10
N GLU A 219 8.49 12.78 12.77
CA GLU A 219 7.71 12.64 11.54
C GLU A 219 7.10 11.23 11.39
N ARG A 220 6.57 10.64 12.46
CA ARG A 220 5.90 9.33 12.45
C ARG A 220 4.39 9.46 12.65
N TYR A 221 3.78 10.53 12.14
CA TYR A 221 2.37 10.84 12.38
C TYR A 221 1.42 9.74 11.90
N GLU A 222 1.64 9.20 10.69
CA GLU A 222 0.81 8.13 10.15
C GLU A 222 0.93 6.83 10.97
N LEU A 223 2.16 6.42 11.29
CA LEU A 223 2.41 5.21 12.08
C LEU A 223 1.77 5.31 13.46
N MET A 224 1.89 6.47 14.10
CA MET A 224 1.25 6.76 15.39
C MET A 224 -0.28 6.61 15.30
N ARG A 225 -0.92 7.13 14.26
CA ARG A 225 -2.38 7.00 14.07
C ARG A 225 -2.80 5.54 13.91
N TYR A 226 -2.13 4.80 13.03
CA TYR A 226 -2.48 3.39 12.78
C TYR A 226 -2.24 2.50 13.99
N TRP A 227 -1.15 2.73 14.73
CA TRP A 227 -0.91 2.05 16.00
C TRP A 227 -2.03 2.30 17.01
N LEU A 228 -2.45 3.56 17.16
CA LEU A 228 -3.49 3.97 18.11
C LEU A 228 -4.88 3.44 17.73
N LEU A 229 -5.29 3.62 16.47
CA LEU A 229 -6.60 3.18 15.99
C LEU A 229 -6.69 1.66 16.02
N GLY A 230 -5.70 0.95 15.47
CA GLY A 230 -5.69 -0.51 15.44
C GLY A 230 -5.67 -1.13 16.84
N SER A 231 -4.88 -0.57 17.75
CA SER A 231 -4.91 -0.92 19.18
C SER A 231 -6.29 -0.82 19.81
N TRP A 232 -6.97 0.30 19.58
CA TRP A 232 -8.30 0.53 20.14
C TRP A 232 -9.33 -0.44 19.54
N MET A 233 -9.25 -0.67 18.23
CA MET A 233 -10.16 -1.55 17.50
C MET A 233 -9.99 -3.01 17.91
N ALA A 234 -8.75 -3.48 18.06
CA ALA A 234 -8.45 -4.83 18.49
C ALA A 234 -9.01 -5.10 19.91
N LYS A 235 -8.93 -4.11 20.80
CA LYS A 235 -9.58 -4.17 22.12
C LYS A 235 -11.11 -4.29 22.03
N GLN A 236 -11.76 -3.60 21.08
CA GLN A 236 -13.21 -3.74 20.88
C GLN A 236 -13.61 -5.13 20.35
N LEU A 237 -12.71 -5.75 19.58
CA LEU A 237 -12.91 -7.07 18.99
C LEU A 237 -12.45 -8.22 19.91
N ASN A 238 -11.80 -7.91 21.04
CA ASN A 238 -11.15 -8.89 21.92
C ASN A 238 -10.20 -9.83 21.15
N THR A 239 -9.31 -9.21 20.36
CA THR A 239 -8.35 -9.88 19.48
C THR A 239 -6.98 -9.22 19.64
N ASP A 240 -5.91 -9.91 19.22
CA ASP A 240 -4.58 -9.30 19.17
C ASP A 240 -4.48 -8.28 18.03
N PHE A 241 -3.49 -7.39 18.08
CA PHE A 241 -3.21 -6.40 17.05
C PHE A 241 -1.81 -6.58 16.48
N GLU A 242 -1.68 -6.65 15.16
CA GLU A 242 -0.38 -6.63 14.51
C GLU A 242 -0.35 -5.55 13.42
N PHE A 243 0.59 -4.62 13.53
CA PHE A 243 0.78 -3.55 12.57
C PHE A 243 2.08 -3.77 11.79
N TYR A 244 1.96 -3.87 10.46
CA TYR A 244 3.09 -4.05 9.58
C TYR A 244 3.29 -2.86 8.65
N ILE A 245 4.53 -2.40 8.51
CA ILE A 245 4.92 -1.56 7.36
C ILE A 245 5.44 -2.48 6.27
N LEU A 246 4.82 -2.44 5.10
CA LEU A 246 5.11 -3.28 3.97
C LEU A 246 5.97 -2.54 2.95
N LEU A 247 7.26 -2.88 2.91
CA LEU A 247 8.30 -2.15 2.16
C LEU A 247 8.99 -3.02 1.12
N MET A 248 9.76 -2.40 0.22
CA MET A 248 10.80 -3.13 -0.51
C MET A 248 11.95 -3.50 0.45
N GLN A 249 12.60 -4.65 0.23
CA GLN A 249 13.66 -5.17 1.11
C GLN A 249 14.81 -4.16 1.33
N SER A 250 15.13 -3.36 0.33
CA SER A 250 16.18 -2.34 0.37
C SER A 250 15.80 -1.05 1.11
N ARG A 251 14.54 -0.87 1.49
CA ARG A 251 14.03 0.37 2.08
C ARG A 251 13.81 0.27 3.59
N GLU A 252 14.19 1.35 4.26
CA GLU A 252 14.00 1.60 5.69
C GLU A 252 14.23 0.35 6.56
N PRO A 253 15.43 -0.26 6.52
CA PRO A 253 15.71 -1.47 7.29
C PRO A 253 15.56 -1.26 8.79
N GLU A 254 15.76 -0.03 9.27
CA GLU A 254 15.75 0.33 10.70
C GLU A 254 14.36 0.80 11.22
N ILE A 255 13.31 0.81 10.38
CA ILE A 255 12.01 1.40 10.77
C ILE A 255 11.38 0.73 12.00
N GLU A 256 11.62 -0.58 12.19
CA GLU A 256 11.18 -1.30 13.38
C GLU A 256 11.80 -0.69 14.64
N ALA A 257 13.13 -0.59 14.68
CA ALA A 257 13.86 -0.04 15.83
C ALA A 257 13.55 1.45 16.05
N GLU A 258 13.42 2.22 14.96
CA GLU A 258 13.10 3.64 15.02
C GLU A 258 11.71 3.90 15.61
N PHE A 259 10.71 3.08 15.29
CA PHE A 259 9.36 3.26 15.84
C PHE A 259 9.19 2.56 17.21
N ASP A 260 9.85 1.44 17.45
CA ASP A 260 9.77 0.67 18.71
C ASP A 260 10.15 1.50 19.95
N LYS A 261 11.11 2.42 19.81
CA LYS A 261 11.50 3.35 20.88
C LYS A 261 10.32 4.21 21.39
N HIS A 262 9.27 4.36 20.59
CA HIS A 262 8.09 5.17 20.91
C HIS A 262 6.90 4.37 21.41
N ILE A 263 6.80 3.07 21.14
CA ILE A 263 5.60 2.27 21.43
C ILE A 263 5.84 1.33 22.60
N VAL A 264 4.75 0.96 23.28
CA VAL A 264 4.74 -0.12 24.26
C VAL A 264 4.17 -1.37 23.58
N GLU A 265 5.06 -2.27 23.17
CA GLU A 265 4.66 -3.60 22.69
C GLU A 265 4.22 -4.50 23.84
N ALA A 266 3.34 -5.45 23.51
CA ALA A 266 2.86 -6.49 24.41
C ALA A 266 2.61 -7.77 23.61
N PRO A 267 2.48 -8.95 24.24
CA PRO A 267 2.20 -10.20 23.51
C PRO A 267 0.98 -10.11 22.58
N GLU A 268 -0.03 -9.33 22.96
CA GLU A 268 -1.25 -9.08 22.21
C GLU A 268 -1.14 -7.94 21.18
N ARG A 269 0.00 -7.24 21.11
CA ARG A 269 0.18 -6.08 20.24
C ARG A 269 1.62 -5.89 19.76
N LYS A 270 1.81 -6.00 18.44
CA LYS A 270 3.13 -6.02 17.81
C LYS A 270 3.22 -5.10 16.59
N PHE A 271 4.35 -4.43 16.44
CA PHE A 271 4.76 -3.67 15.27
C PHE A 271 5.89 -4.40 14.56
N SER A 272 5.85 -4.46 13.22
CA SER A 272 6.92 -5.09 12.46
C SER A 272 7.04 -4.56 11.03
N ARG A 273 8.17 -4.86 10.41
CA ARG A 273 8.49 -4.64 9.01
C ARG A 273 8.27 -5.93 8.25
N LEU A 274 7.35 -5.84 7.29
CA LEU A 274 7.15 -6.85 6.27
C LEU A 274 7.76 -6.34 4.96
N THR A 275 8.20 -7.25 4.10
CA THR A 275 8.69 -6.87 2.78
C THR A 275 7.93 -7.56 1.67
N TRP A 276 7.80 -6.89 0.53
CA TRP A 276 7.22 -7.46 -0.68
C TRP A 276 7.96 -8.75 -1.09
N GLU A 277 9.27 -8.80 -0.88
CA GLU A 277 10.11 -9.97 -1.12
C GLU A 277 9.80 -11.13 -0.16
N LYS A 278 9.45 -10.87 1.11
CA LYS A 278 8.95 -11.92 2.03
C LYS A 278 7.62 -12.50 1.53
N ILE A 279 6.71 -11.66 1.02
CA ILE A 279 5.46 -12.13 0.40
C ILE A 279 5.76 -12.94 -0.86
N TYR A 280 6.65 -12.47 -1.73
CA TYR A 280 7.10 -13.20 -2.91
C TYR A 280 7.66 -14.58 -2.55
N ASN A 281 8.52 -14.66 -1.52
CA ASN A 281 9.06 -15.92 -1.04
C ASN A 281 7.94 -16.85 -0.54
N PHE A 282 6.93 -16.34 0.16
CA PHE A 282 5.75 -17.12 0.50
C PHE A 282 5.03 -17.65 -0.75
N VAL A 283 4.79 -16.79 -1.76
CA VAL A 283 4.14 -17.18 -3.03
C VAL A 283 4.91 -18.31 -3.71
N ARG A 284 6.24 -18.29 -3.69
CA ARG A 284 7.07 -19.36 -4.26
C ARG A 284 6.85 -20.73 -3.60
N THR A 285 6.49 -20.76 -2.31
CA THR A 285 6.21 -22.02 -1.59
C THR A 285 4.83 -22.61 -1.87
N LEU A 286 3.94 -21.86 -2.55
CA LEU A 286 2.59 -22.33 -2.86
C LEU A 286 2.60 -23.45 -3.92
N PRO A 287 1.55 -24.28 -3.99
CA PRO A 287 1.39 -25.26 -5.07
C PRO A 287 1.47 -24.61 -6.44
N ASN A 288 2.05 -25.31 -7.42
CA ASN A 288 2.13 -24.80 -8.79
C ASN A 288 0.73 -24.69 -9.41
N SER A 289 0.42 -23.51 -9.94
CA SER A 289 -0.80 -23.20 -10.66
C SER A 289 -0.53 -22.07 -11.66
N ALA A 290 -1.43 -21.89 -12.63
CA ALA A 290 -1.35 -20.76 -13.57
C ALA A 290 -1.39 -19.40 -12.84
N GLU A 291 -2.21 -19.29 -11.79
CA GLU A 291 -2.33 -18.08 -10.98
C GLU A 291 -1.04 -17.78 -10.20
N LYS A 292 -0.40 -18.80 -9.62
CA LYS A 292 0.91 -18.65 -8.98
C LYS A 292 1.95 -18.17 -10.00
N GLN A 293 2.03 -18.81 -11.17
CA GLN A 293 2.98 -18.43 -12.22
C GLN A 293 2.79 -16.97 -12.63
N LYS A 294 1.54 -16.54 -12.85
CA LYS A 294 1.20 -15.15 -13.18
C LYS A 294 1.67 -14.17 -12.10
N MET A 295 1.48 -14.51 -10.82
CA MET A 295 1.96 -13.68 -9.72
C MET A 295 3.49 -13.65 -9.62
N THR A 296 4.16 -14.80 -9.79
CA THR A 296 5.62 -14.89 -9.83
C THR A 296 6.18 -14.01 -10.94
N GLU A 297 5.65 -14.13 -12.15
CA GLU A 297 6.05 -13.30 -13.29
C GLU A 297 5.80 -11.81 -13.04
N TYR A 298 4.70 -11.45 -12.37
CA TYR A 298 4.42 -10.07 -12.00
C TYR A 298 5.51 -9.50 -11.08
N PHE A 299 5.85 -10.19 -9.99
CA PHE A 299 6.93 -9.76 -9.10
C PHE A 299 8.25 -9.62 -9.86
N GLU A 300 8.65 -10.65 -10.61
CA GLU A 300 9.91 -10.69 -11.36
C GLU A 300 10.03 -9.57 -12.39
N ASN A 301 8.91 -9.19 -13.01
CA ASN A 301 8.85 -8.21 -14.09
C ASN A 301 8.56 -6.78 -13.59
N LYS A 302 8.20 -6.58 -12.32
CA LYS A 302 7.74 -5.28 -11.82
C LYS A 302 8.86 -4.24 -11.80
N THR A 303 8.53 -3.05 -12.29
CA THR A 303 9.37 -1.85 -12.26
C THR A 303 8.80 -0.77 -11.36
N ILE A 304 9.63 0.19 -10.96
CA ILE A 304 9.17 1.45 -10.32
C ILE A 304 9.46 2.66 -11.20
N GLY A 305 9.47 2.45 -12.51
CA GLY A 305 9.75 3.45 -13.53
C GLY A 305 11.25 3.58 -13.85
N TYR A 306 11.67 4.82 -14.10
CA TYR A 306 13.00 5.18 -14.56
C TYR A 306 13.65 6.20 -13.61
N ASN A 307 14.97 6.13 -13.46
CA ASN A 307 15.74 7.13 -12.72
C ASN A 307 15.93 8.42 -13.55
N TYR A 308 16.60 9.42 -12.98
CA TYR A 308 16.83 10.71 -13.67
C TYR A 308 17.72 10.60 -14.92
N ASP A 309 18.51 9.53 -15.04
CA ASP A 309 19.33 9.22 -16.22
C ASP A 309 18.57 8.41 -17.27
N GLY A 310 17.26 8.17 -17.07
CA GLY A 310 16.45 7.37 -17.97
C GLY A 310 16.71 5.87 -17.89
N LYS A 311 17.36 5.36 -16.84
CA LYS A 311 17.58 3.92 -16.63
C LYS A 311 16.44 3.29 -15.85
N ILE A 312 15.98 2.13 -16.31
CA ILE A 312 14.88 1.40 -15.69
C ILE A 312 15.24 0.95 -14.28
N ILE A 313 14.28 1.00 -13.36
CA ILE A 313 14.46 0.58 -11.97
C ILE A 313 13.58 -0.65 -11.71
N LYS A 314 14.21 -1.80 -11.43
CA LYS A 314 13.52 -3.00 -10.95
C LYS A 314 12.94 -2.73 -9.56
N ALA A 315 11.71 -3.17 -9.32
CA ALA A 315 11.05 -2.98 -8.02
C ALA A 315 11.70 -3.83 -6.92
N PHE A 316 11.90 -5.13 -7.17
CA PHE A 316 12.28 -6.07 -6.12
C PHE A 316 13.63 -6.74 -6.38
N ASN A 317 14.38 -7.01 -5.31
CA ASN A 317 15.63 -7.76 -5.39
C ASN A 317 15.36 -9.27 -5.26
N ILE A 318 14.84 -9.86 -6.33
CA ILE A 318 14.42 -11.26 -6.45
C ILE A 318 15.09 -11.99 -7.60
#